data_AF-A0A3D0XAH8-F1
#
_entry.id   AF-A0A3D0XAH8-F1
#
_cell.length_a   1.000
_cell.length_b   1.000
_cell.length_c   1.000
_cell.angle_alpha   90.00
_cell.angle_beta   90.00
_cell.angle_gamma   90.00
#
_symmetry.space_group_name_H-M   'P 1'
#
loop_
_entity.id
_entity.type
_entity.pdbx_description
1 polymer ?
#
loop_
_entity_poly.entity_id
_entity_poly.type
_entity_poly.pdbx_seq_one_letter_code
_entity_poly.pdbx_strand_id
1 'polypeptide(L)'
;MFDDLSETDYVLFLIPKLAEIICEDVTDRVRELHFSAYRHLQAHLNFYKERGYCEKLLCGIAKKKGQLILKTTSKAEMEKLMKPRAPHYNGDEFASDEYIVPEEELICWSETSFLGPLNHIAYKRYMKVFGEVFPDEANRVLPTRKELAQQ
;
A
#
# COMPACT_ATOMS: atom_id res chain seq x y z
N MET A 1 31.67 1.44 2.60
CA MET A 1 30.79 0.86 3.64
C MET A 1 29.80 1.91 4.19
N PHE A 2 29.45 2.96 3.42
CA PHE A 2 28.36 3.90 3.74
C PHE A 2 27.79 4.53 2.45
N ASP A 3 27.74 3.76 1.36
CA ASP A 3 27.25 4.23 0.05
C ASP A 3 25.84 3.70 -0.28
N ASP A 4 25.09 3.21 0.71
CA ASP A 4 23.74 2.63 0.51
C ASP A 4 22.68 3.27 1.42
N LEU A 5 22.77 4.58 1.62
CA LEU A 5 21.72 5.37 2.29
C LEU A 5 20.83 6.12 1.26
N SER A 6 20.90 5.75 -0.02
CA SER A 6 20.16 6.44 -1.10
C SER A 6 18.79 5.83 -1.44
N GLU A 7 18.37 4.75 -0.79
CA GLU A 7 16.95 4.38 -0.74
C GLU A 7 16.37 4.82 0.60
N THR A 8 15.38 5.71 0.56
CA THR A 8 14.68 6.18 1.75
C THR A 8 14.02 4.98 2.42
N ASP A 9 14.58 4.48 3.53
CA ASP A 9 14.00 3.34 4.26
C ASP A 9 12.61 3.68 4.81
N TYR A 10 11.60 2.83 4.61
CA TYR A 10 10.25 3.00 5.16
C TYR A 10 10.25 3.18 6.68
N VAL A 11 11.30 2.73 7.38
CA VAL A 11 11.50 2.98 8.81
C VAL A 11 11.48 4.48 9.13
N LEU A 12 11.98 5.34 8.23
CA LEU A 12 11.95 6.80 8.39
C LEU A 12 10.52 7.36 8.41
N PHE A 13 9.56 6.68 7.77
CA PHE A 13 8.15 7.04 7.83
C PHE A 13 7.44 6.46 9.07
N LEU A 14 7.95 5.35 9.62
CA LEU A 14 7.37 4.72 10.80
C LEU A 14 7.81 5.40 12.11
N ILE A 15 9.05 5.86 12.22
CA ILE A 15 9.56 6.54 13.43
C ILE A 15 8.65 7.70 13.90
N PRO A 16 8.29 8.70 13.04
CA PRO A 16 7.43 9.79 13.47
C PRO A 16 6.04 9.31 13.88
N LYS A 17 5.53 8.23 13.26
CA LYS A 17 4.23 7.66 13.62
C LYS A 17 4.25 7.00 14.99
N LEU A 18 5.34 6.33 15.36
CA LEU A 18 5.52 5.80 16.71
C LEU A 18 5.54 6.94 17.74
N ALA A 19 6.27 8.02 17.46
CA ALA A 19 6.29 9.19 18.34
C ALA A 19 4.89 9.81 18.50
N GLU A 20 4.13 9.93 17.41
CA GLU A 20 2.72 10.38 17.43
C GLU A 20 1.85 9.46 18.30
N ILE A 21 1.97 8.14 18.19
CA ILE A 21 1.24 7.17 19.03
C ILE A 21 1.61 7.29 20.53
N ILE A 22 2.86 7.61 20.84
CA ILE A 22 3.30 7.80 22.22
C ILE A 22 2.75 9.11 22.81
N CYS A 23 2.70 10.17 22.00
CA CYS A 23 2.36 11.52 22.44
C CYS A 23 0.90 11.92 22.25
N GLU A 24 0.09 11.14 21.53
CA GLU A 24 -1.31 11.46 21.25
C GLU A 24 -2.14 11.56 22.55
N ASP A 25 -3.12 12.46 22.56
CA ASP A 25 -4.07 12.63 23.65
C ASP A 25 -5.34 11.81 23.39
N VAL A 26 -5.24 10.49 23.62
CA VAL A 26 -6.33 9.52 23.44
C VAL A 26 -6.38 8.56 24.62
N THR A 27 -7.50 7.84 24.76
CA THR A 27 -7.64 6.78 25.78
C THR A 27 -6.60 5.68 25.60
N ASP A 28 -6.16 5.03 26.68
CA ASP A 28 -5.20 3.92 26.63
C ASP A 28 -5.64 2.80 25.67
N ARG A 29 -6.94 2.49 25.64
CA ARG A 29 -7.51 1.50 24.71
C ARG A 29 -7.25 1.84 23.24
N VAL A 30 -7.36 3.11 22.86
CA VAL A 30 -7.11 3.58 21.48
C VAL A 30 -5.61 3.57 21.21
N ARG A 31 -4.79 4.01 22.17
CA ARG A 31 -3.33 3.96 22.05
C ARG A 31 -2.80 2.55 21.87
N GLU A 32 -3.32 1.58 22.63
CA GLU A 32 -3.00 0.16 22.49
C GLU A 32 -3.42 -0.37 21.11
N LEU A 33 -4.58 0.04 20.61
CA LEU A 33 -5.04 -0.31 19.27
C LEU A 33 -4.08 0.23 18.20
N HIS A 34 -3.67 1.50 18.30
CA HIS A 34 -2.71 2.12 17.38
C HIS A 34 -1.34 1.44 17.45
N PHE A 35 -0.82 1.16 18.66
CA PHE A 35 0.48 0.53 18.84
C PHE A 35 0.50 -0.91 18.30
N SER A 36 -0.57 -1.68 18.52
CA SER A 36 -0.72 -3.02 17.95
C SER A 36 -0.75 -2.99 16.42
N ALA A 37 -1.52 -2.07 15.84
CA ALA A 37 -1.58 -1.89 14.39
C ALA A 37 -0.24 -1.42 13.81
N TYR A 38 0.49 -0.55 14.51
CA TYR A 38 1.84 -0.13 14.11
C TYR A 38 2.80 -1.32 14.03
N ARG A 39 2.81 -2.20 15.04
CA ARG A 39 3.64 -3.41 15.05
C ARG A 39 3.27 -4.36 13.91
N HIS A 40 1.99 -4.49 13.61
CA HIS A 40 1.51 -5.31 12.50
C HIS A 40 1.93 -4.73 11.15
N LEU A 41 1.78 -3.40 10.96
CA LEU A 41 2.24 -2.70 9.77
C LEU A 41 3.75 -2.88 9.55
N GLN A 42 4.55 -2.74 10.61
CA GLN A 42 5.99 -2.97 10.55
C GLN A 42 6.31 -4.41 10.10
N ALA A 43 5.61 -5.41 10.64
CA ALA A 43 5.80 -6.81 10.25
C ALA A 43 5.45 -7.05 8.77
N HIS A 44 4.35 -6.47 8.27
CA HIS A 44 4.00 -6.56 6.84
C HIS A 44 5.02 -5.90 5.93
N LEU A 45 5.54 -4.72 6.30
CA LEU A 45 6.57 -4.04 5.52
C LEU A 45 7.88 -4.84 5.48
N ASN A 46 8.29 -5.42 6.61
CA ASN A 46 9.44 -6.33 6.65
C ASN A 46 9.21 -7.54 5.72
N PHE A 47 8.02 -8.15 5.78
CA PHE A 47 7.67 -9.29 4.92
C PHE A 47 7.73 -8.92 3.42
N TYR A 48 7.22 -7.75 3.04
CA TYR A 48 7.30 -7.30 1.65
C TYR A 48 8.75 -6.97 1.23
N LYS A 49 9.55 -6.39 2.12
CA LYS A 49 10.98 -6.14 1.88
C LYS A 49 11.74 -7.45 1.64
N GLU A 50 11.51 -8.46 2.47
CA GLU A 50 12.12 -9.80 2.35
C GLU A 50 11.73 -10.50 1.04
N ARG A 51 10.55 -10.18 0.46
CA ARG A 51 10.11 -10.67 -0.86
C ARG A 51 10.67 -9.86 -2.04
N GLY A 52 11.43 -8.80 -1.79
CA GLY A 52 12.08 -8.00 -2.82
C GLY A 52 11.20 -6.89 -3.41
N TYR A 53 10.12 -6.48 -2.72
CA TYR A 53 9.36 -5.30 -3.14
C TYR A 53 10.18 -4.02 -2.93
N CYS A 54 10.16 -3.13 -3.94
CA CYS A 54 10.98 -1.92 -3.94
C CYS A 54 10.58 -0.92 -2.84
N GLU A 55 11.55 -0.13 -2.41
CA GLU A 55 11.41 0.78 -1.27
C GLU A 55 10.34 1.87 -1.51
N LYS A 56 10.11 2.30 -2.76
CA LYS A 56 9.03 3.24 -3.14
C LYS A 56 7.64 2.72 -2.75
N LEU A 57 7.38 1.43 -2.92
CA LEU A 57 6.13 0.80 -2.47
C LEU A 57 6.04 0.79 -0.94
N LEU A 58 7.10 0.32 -0.28
CA LEU A 58 7.14 0.19 1.16
C LEU A 58 6.93 1.54 1.86
N CYS A 59 7.60 2.59 1.38
CA CYS A 59 7.41 3.96 1.86
C CYS A 59 5.99 4.48 1.66
N GLY A 60 5.38 4.22 0.50
CA GLY A 60 3.99 4.60 0.22
C GLY A 60 3.01 3.95 1.19
N ILE A 61 3.17 2.63 1.44
CA ILE A 61 2.38 1.89 2.42
C ILE A 61 2.60 2.44 3.83
N ALA A 62 3.85 2.60 4.27
CA ALA A 62 4.19 3.09 5.60
C ALA A 62 3.58 4.47 5.87
N LYS A 63 3.70 5.40 4.90
CA LYS A 63 3.12 6.74 4.99
C LYS A 63 1.60 6.72 5.08
N LYS A 64 0.93 6.03 4.14
CA LYS A 64 -0.54 6.04 4.04
C LYS A 64 -1.18 5.26 5.20
N LYS A 65 -0.72 4.03 5.46
CA LYS A 65 -1.26 3.23 6.57
C LYS A 65 -0.90 3.81 7.93
N GLY A 66 0.30 4.34 8.12
CA GLY A 66 0.66 5.03 9.36
C GLY A 66 -0.27 6.19 9.69
N GLN A 67 -0.69 6.96 8.68
CA GLN A 67 -1.69 8.03 8.84
C GLN A 67 -3.09 7.49 9.13
N LEU A 68 -3.49 6.40 8.48
CA LEU A 68 -4.81 5.79 8.73
C LEU A 68 -4.89 5.19 10.14
N ILE A 69 -3.82 4.55 10.63
CA ILE A 69 -3.74 4.01 12.00
C ILE A 69 -4.10 5.09 13.02
N LEU A 70 -3.46 6.27 12.94
CA LEU A 70 -3.69 7.38 13.87
C LEU A 70 -5.11 7.97 13.81
N LYS A 71 -5.85 7.73 12.73
CA LYS A 71 -7.24 8.19 12.55
C LYS A 71 -8.27 7.14 12.99
N THR A 72 -7.86 5.89 13.16
CA THR A 72 -8.78 4.77 13.35
C THR A 72 -8.89 4.38 14.81
N THR A 73 -10.01 4.73 15.44
CA THR A 73 -10.31 4.37 16.84
C THR A 73 -11.17 3.11 16.98
N SER A 74 -11.68 2.58 15.86
CA SER A 74 -12.51 1.38 15.82
C SER A 74 -11.69 0.13 15.56
N LYS A 75 -11.85 -0.89 16.40
CA LYS A 75 -11.21 -2.20 16.20
C LYS A 75 -11.58 -2.82 14.86
N ALA A 76 -12.85 -2.74 14.46
CA ALA A 76 -13.33 -3.33 13.21
C ALA A 76 -12.73 -2.64 11.98
N GLU A 77 -12.62 -1.32 11.99
CA GLU A 77 -11.98 -0.58 10.90
C GLU A 77 -10.46 -0.83 10.88
N MET A 78 -9.83 -0.96 12.06
CA MET A 78 -8.40 -1.32 12.15
C MET A 78 -8.14 -2.72 11.58
N GLU A 79 -9.01 -3.68 11.84
CA GLU A 79 -8.92 -5.03 11.26
C GLU A 79 -9.04 -4.99 9.72
N LYS A 80 -9.93 -4.15 9.17
CA LYS A 80 -10.02 -3.93 7.72
C LYS A 80 -8.75 -3.27 7.17
N LEU A 81 -8.18 -2.28 7.87
CA LEU A 81 -6.94 -1.60 7.47
C LEU A 81 -5.74 -2.55 7.45
N MET A 82 -5.66 -3.44 8.43
CA MET A 82 -4.55 -4.37 8.58
C MET A 82 -4.63 -5.59 7.66
N LYS A 83 -5.75 -5.81 6.94
CA LYS A 83 -5.93 -6.96 6.05
C LYS A 83 -5.73 -6.55 4.58
N PRO A 84 -4.57 -6.85 3.98
CA PRO A 84 -4.34 -6.65 2.55
C PRO A 84 -5.42 -7.39 1.74
N ARG A 85 -6.01 -6.71 0.77
CA ARG A 85 -7.01 -7.29 -0.12
C ARG A 85 -7.01 -6.56 -1.46
N ALA A 86 -7.34 -7.29 -2.52
CA ALA A 86 -7.77 -6.67 -3.76
C ALA A 86 -9.16 -6.03 -3.57
N PRO A 87 -9.46 -4.92 -4.28
CA PRO A 87 -10.79 -4.33 -4.28
C PRO A 87 -11.85 -5.31 -4.78
N HIS A 88 -13.09 -5.11 -4.33
CA HIS A 88 -14.21 -5.95 -4.74
C HIS A 88 -14.71 -5.56 -6.14
N TYR A 89 -14.96 -6.54 -7.00
CA TYR A 89 -15.57 -6.30 -8.31
C TYR A 89 -17.09 -6.35 -8.20
N ASN A 90 -17.77 -5.24 -8.49
CA ASN A 90 -19.23 -5.10 -8.33
C ASN A 90 -20.05 -5.51 -9.56
N GLY A 91 -19.41 -5.99 -10.63
CA GLY A 91 -20.04 -6.28 -11.92
C GLY A 91 -19.63 -5.30 -13.03
N ASP A 92 -19.28 -4.07 -12.66
CA ASP A 92 -18.84 -3.01 -13.59
C ASP A 92 -17.38 -2.60 -13.34
N GLU A 93 -17.01 -2.33 -12.08
CA GLU A 93 -15.67 -1.88 -11.72
C GLU A 93 -15.18 -2.45 -10.38
N PHE A 94 -13.88 -2.30 -10.15
CA PHE A 94 -13.27 -2.58 -8.85
C PHE A 94 -13.48 -1.41 -7.91
N ALA A 95 -14.35 -1.60 -6.92
CA ALA A 95 -14.62 -0.65 -5.86
C ALA A 95 -13.51 -0.74 -4.80
N SER A 96 -12.70 0.32 -4.72
CA SER A 96 -11.69 0.47 -3.66
C SER A 96 -12.31 1.23 -2.49
N ASP A 97 -12.12 0.72 -1.28
CA ASP A 97 -12.48 1.44 -0.05
C ASP A 97 -11.27 2.20 0.52
N GLU A 98 -11.50 3.04 1.53
CA GLU A 98 -10.47 3.92 2.11
C GLU A 98 -9.29 3.19 2.77
N TYR A 99 -9.43 1.89 3.03
CA TYR A 99 -8.43 1.07 3.71
C TYR A 99 -7.51 0.32 2.74
N ILE A 100 -7.83 0.33 1.44
CA ILE A 100 -7.02 -0.26 0.38
C ILE A 100 -6.08 0.83 -0.14
N VAL A 101 -4.79 0.74 0.24
CA VAL A 101 -3.77 1.63 -0.30
C VAL A 101 -3.30 1.15 -1.68
N PRO A 102 -3.15 2.03 -2.68
CA PRO A 102 -2.76 1.64 -4.05
C PRO A 102 -1.49 0.78 -4.12
N GLU A 103 -0.50 1.05 -3.27
CA GLU A 103 0.75 0.30 -3.20
C GLU A 103 0.54 -1.16 -2.81
N GLU A 104 -0.35 -1.42 -1.85
CA GLU A 104 -0.62 -2.77 -1.35
C GLU A 104 -1.58 -3.51 -2.29
N GLU A 105 -2.51 -2.79 -2.92
CA GLU A 105 -3.30 -3.33 -4.04
C GLU A 105 -2.39 -3.77 -5.19
N LEU A 106 -1.37 -2.99 -5.52
CA LEU A 106 -0.41 -3.33 -6.56
C LEU A 106 0.36 -4.62 -6.24
N ILE A 107 0.75 -4.80 -4.96
CA ILE A 107 1.35 -6.04 -4.46
C ILE A 107 0.36 -7.20 -4.65
N CYS A 108 -0.91 -7.05 -4.27
CA CYS A 108 -1.92 -8.09 -4.46
C CYS A 108 -2.06 -8.51 -5.93
N TRP A 109 -2.09 -7.55 -6.86
CA TRP A 109 -2.15 -7.86 -8.30
C TRP A 109 -0.87 -8.55 -8.80
N SER A 110 0.30 -8.09 -8.35
CA SER A 110 1.59 -8.71 -8.66
C SER A 110 1.63 -10.18 -8.23
N GLU A 111 1.31 -10.46 -6.97
CA GLU A 111 1.27 -11.83 -6.43
C GLU A 111 0.23 -12.69 -7.16
N THR A 112 -0.95 -12.14 -7.47
CA THR A 112 -1.99 -12.88 -8.20
C THR A 112 -1.51 -13.23 -9.62
N SER A 113 -0.85 -12.30 -10.31
CA SER A 113 -0.29 -12.53 -11.65
C SER A 113 0.81 -13.57 -11.67
N PHE A 114 1.53 -13.72 -10.55
CA PHE A 114 2.54 -14.76 -10.39
C PHE A 114 1.93 -16.16 -10.31
N LEU A 115 0.70 -16.28 -9.76
CA LEU A 115 -0.03 -17.54 -9.68
C LEU A 115 -0.72 -17.93 -11.00
N GLY A 116 -1.07 -16.96 -11.84
CA GLY A 116 -1.68 -17.21 -13.14
C GLY A 116 -2.04 -15.92 -13.88
N PRO A 117 -2.38 -16.01 -15.19
CA PRO A 117 -2.69 -14.83 -15.98
C PRO A 117 -3.91 -14.09 -15.43
N LEU A 118 -3.77 -12.78 -15.24
CA LEU A 118 -4.89 -11.91 -14.92
C LEU A 118 -5.86 -11.86 -16.09
N ASN A 119 -7.17 -11.92 -15.80
CA ASN A 119 -8.16 -11.61 -16.81
C ASN A 119 -8.06 -10.13 -17.24
N HIS A 120 -8.66 -9.79 -18.38
CA HIS A 120 -8.55 -8.46 -18.96
C HIS A 120 -9.02 -7.31 -18.03
N ILE A 121 -10.02 -7.56 -17.18
CA ILE A 121 -10.54 -6.56 -16.24
C ILE A 121 -9.54 -6.33 -15.11
N ALA A 122 -9.02 -7.41 -14.51
CA ALA A 122 -7.99 -7.37 -13.48
C ALA A 122 -6.69 -6.74 -14.01
N TYR A 123 -6.28 -7.07 -15.24
CA TYR A 123 -5.11 -6.45 -15.88
C TYR A 123 -5.28 -4.94 -16.04
N LYS A 124 -6.44 -4.47 -16.51
CA LYS A 124 -6.73 -3.03 -16.62
C LYS A 124 -6.65 -2.33 -15.27
N ARG A 125 -7.19 -2.94 -14.20
CA ARG A 125 -7.09 -2.40 -12.85
C ARG A 125 -5.64 -2.37 -12.37
N TYR A 126 -4.90 -3.46 -12.58
CA TYR A 126 -3.49 -3.54 -12.22
C TYR A 126 -2.67 -2.43 -12.88
N MET A 127 -2.84 -2.20 -14.19
CA MET A 127 -2.14 -1.12 -14.91
C MET A 127 -2.57 0.28 -14.47
N LYS A 128 -3.85 0.48 -14.13
CA LYS A 128 -4.33 1.75 -13.56
C LYS A 128 -3.62 2.06 -12.25
N VAL A 129 -3.61 1.10 -11.33
CA VAL A 129 -2.97 1.25 -10.01
C VAL A 129 -1.45 1.40 -10.16
N PHE A 130 -0.83 0.70 -11.11
CA PHE A 130 0.58 0.90 -11.45
C PHE A 130 0.87 2.35 -11.83
N GLY A 131 0.04 2.96 -12.69
CA GLY A 131 0.17 4.38 -13.04
C GLY A 131 -0.07 5.36 -11.89
N GLU A 132 -0.89 5.00 -10.91
CA GLU A 132 -1.11 5.81 -9.70
C GLU A 132 0.12 5.79 -8.77
N VAL A 133 0.80 4.65 -8.64
CA VAL A 133 1.97 4.48 -7.75
C VAL A 133 3.29 4.87 -8.44
N PHE A 134 3.41 4.58 -9.73
CA PHE A 134 4.60 4.75 -10.54
C PHE A 134 4.32 5.57 -11.80
N PRO A 135 3.94 6.86 -11.67
CA PRO A 135 3.50 7.67 -12.81
C PRO A 135 4.60 7.85 -13.88
N ASP A 136 5.85 8.06 -13.45
CA ASP A 136 6.97 8.26 -14.37
C ASP A 136 7.31 6.98 -15.14
N GLU A 137 7.28 5.84 -14.46
CA GLU A 137 7.53 4.54 -15.06
C GLU A 137 6.38 4.15 -15.98
N ALA A 138 5.13 4.38 -15.56
CA ALA A 138 3.95 4.17 -16.38
C ALA A 138 3.98 4.98 -17.67
N ASN A 139 4.43 6.24 -17.63
CA ASN A 139 4.59 7.06 -18.83
C ASN A 139 5.66 6.52 -19.82
N ARG A 140 6.60 5.71 -19.34
CA ARG A 140 7.65 5.08 -20.18
C ARG A 140 7.21 3.76 -20.78
N VAL A 141 6.38 2.99 -20.07
CA VAL A 141 6.08 1.59 -20.41
C VAL A 141 4.66 1.36 -20.90
N LEU A 142 3.71 2.23 -20.53
CA LEU A 142 2.34 2.13 -21.00
C LEU A 142 2.19 2.90 -22.32
N PRO A 143 1.59 2.29 -23.36
CA PRO A 143 1.37 2.98 -24.62
C PRO A 143 0.54 4.23 -24.39
N THR A 144 0.95 5.33 -25.01
CA THR A 144 0.25 6.60 -24.87
C THR A 144 -1.17 6.44 -25.42
N ARG A 145 -2.17 7.13 -24.85
CA ARG A 145 -3.57 7.09 -25.31
C ARG A 145 -3.75 7.39 -26.82
N LYS A 146 -2.73 7.95 -27.48
CA LYS A 146 -2.68 8.19 -28.93
C LYS A 146 -2.41 6.94 -29.78
N GLU A 147 -1.72 5.93 -29.25
CA GLU A 147 -1.32 4.72 -30.00
C GLU A 147 -2.44 3.67 -30.02
N LEU A 148 -3.29 3.65 -28.99
CA LEU A 148 -4.45 2.75 -28.88
C LEU A 148 -5.65 3.17 -29.73
N ALA A 149 -5.61 4.34 -30.37
CA ALA A 149 -6.67 4.82 -31.27
C ALA A 149 -6.33 4.59 -32.77
N GLN A 150 -5.20 3.94 -33.06
CA GLN A 150 -4.73 3.64 -34.42
C GLN A 150 -4.54 2.13 -34.68
N GLN A 151 -5.06 1.27 -33.81
CA GLN A 151 -5.17 -0.19 -34.00
C GLN A 151 -6.64 -0.60 -33.89
#